data_AF-A0A6V7KA81-F1
#
_entry.id   AF-A0A6V7KA81-F1
#
_cell.length_a   1.000
_cell.length_b   1.000
_cell.length_c   1.000
_cell.angle_alpha   90.00
_cell.angle_beta   90.00
_cell.angle_gamma   90.00
#
_symmetry.space_group_name_H-M   'P 1'
#
loop_
_entity.id
_entity.type
_entity.pdbx_description
1 polymer ?
#
loop_
_entity_poly.entity_id
_entity_poly.type
_entity_poly.pdbx_seq_one_letter_code
_entity_poly.pdbx_strand_id
1 'polypeptide(L)' 'IRKQAIKDLPALCKDNKEHTPRIADILAQLLHATDATELAVVHNSIMSLLKNDPK' A
#
# COMPACT_ATOMS: atom_id res chain seq x y z
N ILE A 1 0.92 -14.18 -4.97
CA ILE A 1 1.46 -13.15 -5.89
C ILE A 1 0.90 -11.76 -5.57
N ARG A 2 -0.43 -11.54 -5.60
CA ARG A 2 -1.06 -10.25 -5.22
C ARG A 2 -0.57 -9.66 -3.90
N LYS A 3 -0.61 -10.46 -2.81
CA LYS A 3 -0.14 -10.03 -1.48
C LYS A 3 1.31 -9.52 -1.47
N GLN A 4 2.18 -10.15 -2.26
CA GLN A 4 3.58 -9.73 -2.36
C GLN A 4 3.69 -8.38 -3.06
N ALA A 5 3.00 -8.21 -4.20
CA ALA A 5 2.96 -6.94 -4.92
C ALA A 5 2.45 -5.79 -4.03
N ILE A 6 1.38 -6.02 -3.24
CA ILE A 6 0.84 -5.03 -2.30
C ILE A 6 1.88 -4.61 -1.26
N LYS A 7 2.62 -5.59 -0.71
CA LYS A 7 3.67 -5.36 0.29
C LYS A 7 4.86 -4.56 -0.28
N ASP A 8 5.12 -4.68 -1.58
CA ASP A 8 6.24 -4.00 -2.25
C ASP A 8 5.88 -2.57 -2.70
N LEU A 9 4.59 -2.24 -2.81
CA LEU A 9 4.11 -0.89 -3.18
C LEU A 9 4.66 0.24 -2.29
N PRO A 10 4.68 0.13 -0.95
CA PRO A 10 5.27 1.17 -0.10
C PRO A 10 6.78 1.32 -0.28
N ALA A 11 7.49 0.25 -0.65
CA ALA A 11 8.94 0.32 -0.90
C ALA A 11 9.23 1.13 -2.18
N LEU A 12 8.42 0.96 -3.23
CA LEU A 12 8.53 1.74 -4.47
C LEU A 12 8.34 3.25 -4.25
N CYS A 13 7.55 3.64 -3.25
CA CYS A 13 7.33 5.05 -2.90
C CYS A 13 8.56 5.71 -2.26
N LYS A 14 9.50 4.94 -1.69
CA LYS A 14 10.71 5.50 -1.09
C LYS A 14 11.61 6.15 -2.13
N ASP A 15 11.78 5.48 -3.27
CA ASP A 15 12.64 5.93 -4.36
C ASP A 15 11.90 6.88 -5.31
N ASN A 16 10.58 6.72 -5.47
CA ASN A 16 9.76 7.47 -6.43
C ASN A 16 8.55 8.13 -5.75
N LYS A 17 8.78 9.20 -4.98
CA LYS A 17 7.72 9.91 -4.23
C LYS A 17 6.61 10.49 -5.09
N GLU A 18 6.87 10.75 -6.37
CA GLU A 18 5.86 11.22 -7.32
C GLU A 18 4.73 10.20 -7.55
N HIS A 19 4.99 8.91 -7.28
CA HIS A 19 3.98 7.86 -7.39
C HIS A 19 3.21 7.61 -6.10
N THR A 20 3.63 8.22 -4.97
CA THR A 20 2.98 8.07 -3.66
C THR A 20 1.46 8.31 -3.72
N PRO A 21 0.93 9.39 -4.33
CA PRO A 21 -0.52 9.63 -4.34
C PRO A 21 -1.29 8.55 -5.09
N ARG A 22 -0.74 8.09 -6.23
CA ARG A 22 -1.35 7.02 -7.03
C ARG A 22 -1.32 5.68 -6.30
N ILE A 23 -0.22 5.38 -5.61
CA ILE A 23 -0.08 4.14 -4.84
C ILE A 23 -0.99 4.16 -3.61
N ALA A 24 -1.12 5.30 -2.93
CA ALA A 24 -2.06 5.49 -1.83
C ALA A 24 -3.51 5.23 -2.27
N ASP A 25 -3.91 5.76 -3.43
CA ASP A 25 -5.23 5.52 -4.01
C ASP A 25 -5.48 4.03 -4.32
N ILE A 26 -4.50 3.36 -4.94
CA ILE A 26 -4.58 1.91 -5.20
C ILE A 26 -4.73 1.12 -3.89
N LEU A 27 -3.93 1.43 -2.87
CA LEU A 27 -4.02 0.77 -1.56
C LEU A 27 -5.38 1.04 -0.89
N ALA A 28 -5.94 2.23 -1.04
CA ALA A 28 -7.27 2.57 -0.54
C ALA A 28 -8.38 1.76 -1.23
N GLN A 29 -8.29 1.57 -2.56
CA GLN A 29 -9.23 0.73 -3.30
C GLN A 29 -9.20 -0.73 -2.84
N LEU A 30 -8.01 -1.23 -2.46
CA LEU A 30 -7.81 -2.59 -1.96
C LEU A 30 -8.34 -2.83 -0.54
N LEU A 31 -8.74 -1.79 0.20
CA LEU A 31 -9.41 -1.93 1.50
C LEU A 31 -10.75 -2.65 1.40
N HIS A 32 -11.36 -2.71 0.21
CA HIS A 32 -12.60 -3.45 -0.03
C HIS A 32 -12.37 -4.94 -0.35
N ALA A 33 -11.15 -5.46 -0.17
CA ALA A 33 -10.86 -6.88 -0.39
C ALA A 33 -11.65 -7.78 0.59
N THR A 34 -12.25 -8.85 0.07
CA THR A 34 -13.03 -9.82 0.86
C THR A 34 -12.17 -10.86 1.57
N ASP A 35 -10.92 -11.06 1.13
CA ASP A 35 -9.95 -11.95 1.78
C ASP A 35 -9.31 -11.22 2.97
N ALA A 36 -9.61 -11.69 4.19
CA ALA A 36 -9.06 -11.13 5.42
C ALA A 36 -7.52 -11.13 5.47
N THR A 37 -6.87 -12.11 4.85
CA THR A 37 -5.41 -12.18 4.82
C THR A 37 -4.81 -11.16 3.86
N GLU A 38 -5.52 -10.84 2.78
CA GLU A 38 -5.13 -9.78 1.86
C GLU A 38 -5.36 -8.41 2.50
N LEU A 39 -6.51 -8.24 3.16
CA LEU A 39 -6.85 -7.01 3.88
C LEU A 39 -5.81 -6.65 4.95
N ALA A 40 -5.33 -7.65 5.71
CA ALA A 40 -4.24 -7.45 6.67
C ALA A 40 -2.95 -6.93 6.02
N VAL A 41 -2.61 -7.41 4.82
CA VAL A 41 -1.44 -6.94 4.06
C VAL A 41 -1.65 -5.52 3.55
N VAL A 42 -2.85 -5.19 3.08
CA VAL A 42 -3.22 -3.82 2.66
C VAL A 42 -3.09 -2.83 3.82
N HIS A 43 -3.66 -3.15 4.99
CA HIS A 43 -3.54 -2.29 6.17
C HIS A 43 -2.08 -2.06 6.59
N ASN A 44 -1.28 -3.12 6.63
CA ASN A 44 0.15 -3.00 6.95
C ASN A 44 0.90 -2.15 5.93
N SER A 45 0.54 -2.25 4.65
CA SER A 45 1.17 -1.49 3.57
C SER A 45 0.80 -0.01 3.63
N ILE A 46 -0.46 0.32 3.91
CA ILE A 46 -0.91 1.71 4.15
C ILE A 46 -0.20 2.29 5.37
N MET A 47 -0.10 1.54 6.47
CA MET A 47 0.58 2.02 7.68
C MET A 47 2.07 2.28 7.42
N SER A 48 2.73 1.44 6.62
CA SER A 48 4.11 1.66 6.18
C SER A 48 4.23 2.91 5.31
N LEU A 49 3.30 3.12 4.36
CA LEU A 49 3.28 4.29 3.51
C LEU A 49 3.14 5.57 4.34
N LEU A 50 2.16 5.63 5.24
CA LEU A 50 1.91 6.77 6.13
C LEU A 50 3.09 7.07 7.05
N LYS A 51 3.81 6.04 7.54
CA LYS A 51 5.03 6.25 8.34
C LYS A 51 6.15 6.90 7.54
N ASN A 52 6.25 6.61 6.24
CA ASN A 52 7.30 7.13 5.39
C ASN A 52 6.94 8.48 4.75
N ASP A 53 5.65 8.73 4.47
CA ASP A 53 5.17 9.94 3.81
C ASP A 53 3.72 10.27 4.29
N PRO A 54 3.57 10.90 5.47
CA PRO A 54 2.26 11.19 6.08
C PRO A 54 1.51 12.38 5.47
N LYS A 55 1.92 12.86 4.29
CA LYS A 55 1.47 14.11 3.69
C LYS A 55 0.06 14.05 3.10
#